data_AF-A0A2N9VSL0-F1
#
_entry.id   AF-A0A2N9VSL0-F1
#
_cell.length_a   1.000
_cell.length_b   1.000
_cell.length_c   1.000
_cell.angle_alpha   90.00
_cell.angle_beta   90.00
_cell.angle_gamma   90.00
#
_symmetry.space_group_name_H-M   'P 1'
#
loop_
_entity.id
_entity.type
_entity.pdbx_description
1 polymer ?
#
loop_
_entity_poly.entity_id
_entity_poly.type
_entity_poly.pdbx_seq_one_letter_code
_entity_poly.pdbx_strand_id
1 'polypeptide(L)'
;MWKRRKKKAELLPWYRKPTYKGKMSEADKRILDSFRMQPKHPAATSDDLPEEVRSYINGLEVTLYDLKQDKIVGRSMIFSLVGAAMLYVNYFGVPAPTIWSYFIGAAFLIVPWFIYPYEWRKNADEFVPKDRDPDALSPTDEAIRTEWELEYIVNTHSEERDKRT
;
A
#
# COMPACT_ATOMS: atom_id res chain seq x y z
N MET A 1 19.87 8.58 -19.06
CA MET A 1 19.92 8.15 -17.64
C MET A 1 19.54 9.32 -16.75
N TRP A 2 18.28 9.44 -16.36
CA TRP A 2 17.82 10.46 -15.42
C TRP A 2 17.37 9.75 -14.14
N LYS A 3 18.35 9.42 -13.29
CA LYS A 3 18.05 8.99 -11.91
C LYS A 3 17.54 10.22 -11.18
N ARG A 4 16.22 10.44 -11.18
CA ARG A 4 15.58 11.30 -10.18
C ARG A 4 16.05 10.78 -8.84
N ARG A 5 16.91 11.54 -8.14
CA ARG A 5 17.17 11.32 -6.71
C ARG A 5 15.78 11.27 -6.07
N LYS A 6 15.36 10.08 -5.62
CA LYS A 6 14.19 9.96 -4.74
C LYS A 6 14.55 10.85 -3.55
N LYS A 7 13.95 12.04 -3.47
CA LYS A 7 14.04 12.86 -2.26
C LYS A 7 13.63 11.92 -1.13
N LYS A 8 14.47 11.78 -0.10
CA LYS A 8 14.09 11.13 1.15
C LYS A 8 12.71 11.69 1.48
N ALA A 9 11.68 10.84 1.42
CA ALA A 9 10.34 11.30 1.72
C ALA A 9 10.40 11.73 3.19
N GLU A 10 10.32 13.03 3.44
CA GLU A 10 10.05 13.53 4.79
C GLU A 10 8.85 12.73 5.30
N LEU A 11 9.03 12.06 6.44
CA LEU A 11 8.03 11.17 7.02
C LEU A 11 6.89 12.03 7.56
N LEU A 12 6.03 12.50 6.64
CA LEU A 12 4.87 13.28 6.97
C LEU A 12 3.83 12.37 7.65
N PRO A 13 3.17 12.84 8.73
CA PRO A 13 2.02 12.16 9.31
C PRO A 13 0.97 11.84 8.25
N TRP A 14 0.23 10.73 8.41
CA TRP A 14 -0.73 10.25 7.41
C TRP A 14 -1.75 11.32 6.97
N TYR A 15 -2.22 12.15 7.90
CA TYR A 15 -3.16 13.25 7.65
C TYR A 15 -2.55 14.49 6.96
N ARG A 16 -1.22 14.55 6.85
CA ARG A 16 -0.46 15.59 6.10
C ARG A 16 0.07 15.07 4.76
N LYS A 17 -0.02 13.77 4.48
CA LYS A 17 0.42 13.21 3.20
C LYS A 17 -0.46 13.76 2.06
N PRO A 18 0.13 14.06 0.89
CA PRO A 18 -0.64 14.52 -0.28
C PRO A 18 -1.63 13.47 -0.79
N THR A 19 -1.49 12.21 -0.36
CA THR A 19 -2.40 11.11 -0.68
C THR A 19 -3.66 11.11 0.20
N TYR A 20 -3.69 11.86 1.30
CA TYR A 20 -4.85 11.93 2.19
C TYR A 20 -5.98 12.73 1.56
N LYS A 21 -7.16 12.11 1.42
CA LYS A 21 -8.36 12.72 0.82
C LYS A 21 -9.46 13.06 1.83
N GLY A 22 -9.25 12.77 3.11
CA GLY A 22 -10.25 13.03 4.14
C GLY A 22 -10.36 14.52 4.49
N LYS A 23 -11.55 14.94 4.93
CA LYS A 23 -11.77 16.28 5.48
C LYS A 23 -11.43 16.24 6.96
N MET A 24 -10.40 16.96 7.35
CA MET A 24 -9.96 17.08 8.75
C MET A 24 -9.67 18.55 9.04
N SER A 25 -10.14 19.04 10.19
CA SER A 25 -9.97 20.43 10.57
C SER A 25 -8.49 20.74 10.81
N GLU A 26 -8.08 22.00 10.65
CA GLU A 26 -6.70 22.39 11.02
C GLU A 26 -6.45 22.24 12.53
N ALA A 27 -7.47 22.44 13.36
CA ALA A 27 -7.37 22.27 14.79
C ALA A 27 -7.03 20.82 15.14
N ASP A 28 -7.74 19.85 14.55
CA ASP A 28 -7.51 18.43 14.78
C ASP A 28 -6.09 18.04 14.35
N LYS A 29 -5.62 18.57 13.21
CA LYS A 29 -4.25 18.30 12.72
C LYS A 29 -3.18 18.83 13.67
N ARG A 30 -3.40 20.00 14.29
CA ARG A 30 -2.48 20.58 15.27
C ARG A 30 -2.48 19.79 16.57
N ILE A 31 -3.64 19.27 16.99
CA ILE A 31 -3.74 18.40 18.16
C ILE A 31 -2.97 17.10 17.91
N LEU A 32 -3.15 16.44 16.77
CA LEU A 32 -2.38 15.24 16.43
C LEU A 32 -0.88 15.52 16.34
N ASP A 33 -0.48 16.63 15.72
CA ASP A 33 0.94 17.01 15.70
C ASP A 33 1.49 17.17 17.12
N SER A 34 0.70 17.70 18.06
CA SER A 34 1.12 17.87 19.45
C SER A 34 1.43 16.55 20.14
N PHE A 35 0.66 15.49 19.88
CA PHE A 35 0.97 14.14 20.39
C PHE A 35 2.25 13.58 19.77
N ARG A 36 2.50 13.85 18.48
CA ARG A 36 3.71 13.40 17.78
C ARG A 36 4.98 14.14 18.20
N MET A 37 4.86 15.37 18.70
CA MET A 37 6.01 16.16 19.21
C MET A 37 6.44 15.74 20.62
N GLN A 38 5.63 14.97 21.34
CA GLN A 38 5.99 14.49 22.67
C GLN A 38 7.09 13.42 22.61
N PRO A 39 7.97 13.32 23.62
CA PRO A 39 9.02 12.30 23.66
C PRO A 39 8.49 10.86 23.56
N LYS A 40 7.29 10.62 24.09
CA LYS A 40 6.56 9.35 23.98
C LYS A 40 5.15 9.63 23.47
N HIS A 41 4.80 9.02 22.34
CA HIS A 41 3.44 9.08 21.81
C HIS A 41 2.48 8.29 22.73
N PRO A 42 1.22 8.70 22.92
CA PRO A 42 0.27 7.99 23.76
C PRO A 42 -0.02 6.55 23.32
N ALA A 43 0.01 6.30 22.01
CA ALA A 43 -0.12 4.95 21.46
C ALA A 43 1.09 4.07 21.80
N ALA A 44 0.82 2.80 22.10
CA ALA A 44 1.85 1.77 22.27
C ALA A 44 2.66 1.57 20.99
N THR A 45 3.92 1.19 21.13
CA THR A 45 4.70 0.63 20.02
C THR A 45 4.46 -0.89 19.93
N SER A 46 4.78 -1.48 18.78
CA SER A 46 4.74 -2.93 18.58
C SER A 46 5.56 -3.71 19.61
N ASP A 47 6.66 -3.14 20.10
CA ASP A 47 7.49 -3.72 21.16
C ASP A 47 6.86 -3.65 22.56
N ASP A 48 5.94 -2.70 22.78
CA ASP A 48 5.19 -2.57 24.04
C ASP A 48 4.00 -3.55 24.11
N LEU A 49 3.67 -4.24 23.00
CA LEU A 49 2.54 -5.17 22.93
C LEU A 49 2.89 -6.57 23.48
N PRO A 50 1.91 -7.31 24.03
CA PRO A 50 2.11 -8.71 24.41
C PRO A 50 2.58 -9.56 23.21
N GLU A 51 3.44 -10.56 23.48
CA GLU A 51 4.03 -11.42 22.45
C GLU A 51 2.98 -12.03 21.51
N GLU A 52 1.88 -12.50 22.09
CA GLU A 52 0.77 -13.13 21.37
C GLU A 52 0.16 -12.18 20.35
N VAL A 53 -0.03 -10.93 20.73
CA VAL A 53 -0.58 -9.87 19.86
C VAL A 53 0.43 -9.52 18.77
N ARG A 54 1.71 -9.37 19.12
CA ARG A 54 2.77 -9.08 18.16
C ARG A 54 2.93 -10.19 17.13
N SER A 55 2.94 -11.46 17.58
CA SER A 55 3.01 -12.64 16.71
C SER A 55 1.82 -12.69 15.76
N TYR A 56 0.61 -12.40 16.27
CA TYR A 56 -0.59 -12.34 15.46
C TYR A 56 -0.54 -11.23 14.39
N ILE A 57 -0.11 -10.02 14.75
CA ILE A 57 0.05 -8.91 13.80
C ILE A 57 1.06 -9.27 12.72
N ASN A 58 2.23 -9.79 13.10
CA ASN A 58 3.25 -10.24 12.15
C ASN A 58 2.70 -11.31 11.20
N GLY A 59 1.93 -12.27 11.71
CA GLY A 59 1.28 -13.29 10.88
C GLY A 59 0.29 -12.70 9.87
N LEU A 60 -0.50 -11.71 10.29
CA LEU A 60 -1.40 -10.99 9.39
C LEU A 60 -0.64 -10.19 8.32
N GLU A 61 0.45 -9.53 8.67
CA GLU A 61 1.27 -8.76 7.72
C GLU A 61 1.87 -9.66 6.63
N VAL A 62 2.41 -10.82 7.03
CA VAL A 62 2.90 -11.84 6.09
C VAL A 62 1.78 -12.35 5.19
N THR A 63 0.62 -12.69 5.77
CA THR A 63 -0.55 -13.17 5.01
C THR A 63 -1.01 -12.12 3.99
N LEU A 64 -1.06 -10.85 4.39
CA LEU A 64 -1.43 -9.74 3.52
C LEU A 64 -0.43 -9.56 2.38
N TYR A 65 0.87 -9.68 2.68
CA TYR A 65 1.93 -9.65 1.68
C TYR A 65 1.77 -10.77 0.65
N ASP A 66 1.57 -12.01 1.10
CA ASP A 66 1.37 -13.17 0.21
C ASP A 66 0.14 -12.97 -0.69
N LEU A 67 -0.99 -12.52 -0.12
CA LEU A 67 -2.21 -12.23 -0.90
C LEU A 67 -1.98 -11.14 -1.97
N LYS A 68 -1.20 -10.10 -1.65
CA LYS A 68 -0.83 -9.07 -2.62
C LYS A 68 0.04 -9.63 -3.74
N GLN A 69 0.95 -10.55 -3.43
CA GLN A 69 1.81 -11.19 -4.43
C GLN A 69 1.04 -12.15 -5.32
N ASP A 70 0.21 -13.01 -4.74
CA ASP A 70 -0.64 -13.95 -5.46
C ASP A 70 -1.57 -13.23 -6.43
N LYS A 71 -2.14 -12.09 -6.02
CA LYS A 71 -2.97 -11.27 -6.90
C LYS A 71 -2.21 -10.77 -8.14
N ILE A 72 -0.96 -10.35 -7.99
CA ILE A 72 -0.14 -9.87 -9.12
C ILE A 72 0.22 -11.04 -10.04
N VAL A 73 0.64 -12.17 -9.45
CA VAL A 73 0.96 -13.39 -10.20
C VAL A 73 -0.26 -13.86 -10.98
N GLY A 74 -1.41 -14.02 -10.31
CA GLY A 74 -2.66 -14.46 -10.91
C GLY A 74 -3.12 -13.52 -12.03
N ARG A 75 -3.09 -12.20 -11.81
CA ARG A 75 -3.40 -11.21 -12.85
C ARG A 75 -2.48 -11.38 -14.07
N SER A 76 -1.17 -11.51 -13.85
CA SER A 76 -0.19 -11.64 -14.91
C SER A 76 -0.36 -12.94 -15.71
N MET A 77 -0.69 -14.05 -15.02
CA MET A 77 -1.02 -15.32 -15.64
C MET A 77 -2.30 -15.24 -16.47
N ILE A 78 -3.38 -14.62 -15.97
CA ILE A 78 -4.64 -14.49 -16.71
C ILE A 78 -4.43 -13.70 -18.01
N PHE A 79 -3.74 -12.55 -17.95
CA PHE A 79 -3.46 -11.78 -19.18
C PHE A 79 -2.60 -12.57 -20.17
N SER A 80 -1.60 -13.31 -19.68
CA SER A 80 -0.77 -14.16 -20.52
C SER A 80 -1.57 -15.29 -21.17
N LEU A 81 -2.48 -15.92 -20.43
CA LEU A 81 -3.34 -17.00 -20.93
C LEU A 81 -4.32 -16.49 -21.99
N VAL A 82 -4.91 -15.31 -21.78
CA VAL A 82 -5.75 -14.65 -22.79
C VAL A 82 -4.93 -14.35 -24.06
N GLY A 83 -3.73 -13.79 -23.91
CA GLY A 83 -2.84 -13.53 -25.04
C GLY A 83 -2.48 -14.79 -25.82
N ALA A 84 -2.14 -15.87 -25.12
CA ALA A 84 -1.85 -17.18 -25.71
C ALA A 84 -3.07 -17.76 -26.45
N ALA A 85 -4.26 -17.69 -25.86
CA ALA A 85 -5.49 -18.14 -26.49
C ALA A 85 -5.82 -17.33 -27.76
N MET A 86 -5.63 -16.02 -27.74
CA MET A 86 -5.80 -15.16 -28.93
C MET A 86 -4.83 -15.55 -30.05
N LEU A 87 -3.56 -15.79 -29.72
CA LEU A 87 -2.57 -16.24 -30.71
C LEU A 87 -2.91 -17.62 -31.27
N TYR A 88 -3.35 -18.54 -30.43
CA TYR A 88 -3.80 -19.88 -30.84
C TYR A 88 -4.98 -19.81 -31.81
N VAL A 89 -6.00 -18.99 -31.51
CA VAL A 89 -7.17 -18.79 -32.38
C VAL A 89 -6.79 -18.09 -33.68
N ASN A 90 -5.90 -17.10 -33.65
CA ASN A 90 -5.44 -16.44 -34.88
C ASN A 90 -4.63 -17.37 -35.78
N TYR A 91 -3.88 -18.31 -35.21
CA TYR A 91 -3.03 -19.24 -35.95
C TYR A 91 -3.81 -20.44 -36.52
N PHE A 92 -4.74 -21.03 -35.75
CA PHE A 92 -5.50 -22.23 -36.15
C PHE A 92 -6.95 -21.95 -36.59
N GLY A 93 -7.49 -20.77 -36.28
CA GLY A 93 -8.86 -20.39 -36.61
C GLY A 93 -9.01 -19.72 -37.97
N VAL A 94 -10.23 -19.70 -38.49
CA VAL A 94 -10.60 -19.19 -39.82
C VAL A 94 -10.97 -17.68 -39.89
N PRO A 95 -10.99 -16.83 -38.84
CA PRO A 95 -11.31 -15.41 -39.06
C PRO A 95 -10.08 -14.71 -39.64
N ALA A 96 -10.26 -13.95 -40.72
CA ALA A 96 -9.21 -13.23 -41.44
C ALA A 96 -8.24 -12.50 -40.48
N PRO A 97 -7.07 -13.10 -40.16
CA PRO A 97 -6.25 -12.60 -39.08
C PRO A 97 -5.47 -11.40 -39.60
N THR A 98 -5.88 -10.21 -39.17
CA THR A 98 -5.13 -8.98 -39.47
C THR A 98 -3.83 -9.01 -38.67
N ILE A 99 -2.72 -8.52 -39.21
CA ILE A 99 -1.41 -8.44 -38.52
C ILE A 99 -1.52 -7.87 -37.08
N TRP A 100 -2.45 -6.93 -36.88
CA TRP A 100 -2.77 -6.32 -35.60
C TRP A 100 -3.25 -7.30 -34.52
N SER A 101 -3.98 -8.36 -34.89
CA SER A 101 -4.47 -9.38 -33.97
C SER A 101 -3.35 -10.18 -33.31
N TYR A 102 -2.28 -10.46 -34.07
CA TYR A 102 -1.05 -11.08 -33.56
C TYR A 102 -0.29 -10.13 -32.62
N PHE A 103 -0.17 -8.85 -32.99
CA PHE A 103 0.46 -7.85 -32.12
C PHE A 103 -0.27 -7.70 -30.79
N ILE A 104 -1.60 -7.68 -30.79
CA ILE A 104 -2.40 -7.61 -29.56
C ILE A 104 -2.20 -8.86 -28.71
N GLY A 105 -2.28 -10.06 -29.30
CA GLY A 105 -2.04 -11.31 -28.56
C GLY A 105 -0.63 -11.37 -27.95
N ALA A 106 0.39 -10.96 -28.70
CA ALA A 106 1.77 -10.87 -28.21
C ALA A 106 1.92 -9.81 -27.10
N ALA A 107 1.24 -8.67 -27.21
CA ALA A 107 1.26 -7.64 -26.17
C ALA A 107 0.65 -8.16 -24.86
N PHE A 108 -0.48 -8.89 -24.92
CA PHE A 108 -1.10 -9.52 -23.74
C PHE A 108 -0.21 -10.57 -23.09
N LEU A 109 0.65 -11.23 -23.86
CA LEU A 109 1.63 -12.18 -23.33
C LEU A 109 2.81 -11.45 -22.69
N ILE A 110 3.34 -10.41 -23.34
CA ILE A 110 4.62 -9.77 -22.97
C ILE A 110 4.47 -8.68 -21.90
N VAL A 111 3.48 -7.79 -22.06
CA VAL A 111 3.31 -6.60 -21.21
C VAL A 111 3.14 -6.93 -19.72
N PRO A 112 2.36 -7.95 -19.32
CA PRO A 112 2.22 -8.28 -17.89
C PRO A 112 3.56 -8.61 -17.23
N TRP A 113 4.49 -9.29 -17.92
CA TRP A 113 5.80 -9.63 -17.37
C TRP A 113 6.75 -8.44 -17.27
N PHE A 114 6.54 -7.39 -18.06
CA PHE A 114 7.27 -6.13 -17.89
C PHE A 114 6.76 -5.32 -16.69
N ILE A 115 5.46 -5.40 -16.37
CA ILE A 115 4.85 -4.70 -15.23
C ILE A 115 5.05 -5.47 -13.92
N TYR A 116 5.00 -6.80 -13.97
CA TYR A 116 5.18 -7.71 -12.84
C TYR A 116 6.35 -7.34 -11.91
N PRO A 117 7.61 -7.17 -12.38
CA PRO A 117 8.73 -6.88 -11.50
C PRO A 117 8.62 -5.51 -10.84
N TYR A 118 7.92 -4.56 -11.47
CA TYR A 118 7.68 -3.25 -10.89
C TYR A 118 6.66 -3.33 -9.74
N GLU A 119 5.51 -3.98 -9.96
CA GLU A 119 4.48 -4.15 -8.93
C GLU A 119 4.97 -5.05 -7.79
N TRP A 120 5.72 -6.11 -8.09
CA TRP A 120 6.34 -6.99 -7.09
C TRP A 120 7.30 -6.23 -6.19
N ARG A 121 8.21 -5.44 -6.78
CA ARG A 121 9.14 -4.62 -6.01
C ARG A 121 8.43 -3.57 -5.17
N LYS A 122 7.37 -2.96 -5.70
CA LYS A 122 6.55 -2.01 -4.94
C LYS A 122 5.96 -2.65 -3.68
N ASN A 123 5.38 -3.85 -3.80
CA ASN A 123 4.83 -4.56 -2.63
C ASN A 123 5.92 -4.99 -1.63
N ALA A 124 7.08 -5.42 -2.13
CA ALA A 124 8.23 -5.74 -1.28
C ALA A 124 8.76 -4.51 -0.54
N ASP A 125 8.84 -3.36 -1.22
CA ASP A 125 9.27 -2.09 -0.63
C ASP A 125 8.24 -1.55 0.39
N GLU A 126 6.94 -1.87 0.24
CA GLU A 126 5.90 -1.58 1.24
C GLU A 126 6.03 -2.45 2.49
N PHE A 127 6.33 -3.75 2.33
CA PHE A 127 6.46 -4.71 3.44
C PHE A 127 7.78 -4.53 4.20
N VAL A 128 8.90 -4.40 3.48
CA VAL A 128 10.24 -4.15 4.05
C VAL A 128 10.89 -3.00 3.29
N PRO A 129 10.74 -1.75 3.78
CA PRO A 129 11.31 -0.58 3.12
C PRO A 129 12.84 -0.65 3.13
N LYS A 130 13.46 -0.70 1.94
CA LYS A 130 14.93 -0.78 1.79
C LYS A 130 15.69 0.49 2.19
N ASP A 131 15.05 1.65 1.99
CA ASP A 131 15.63 2.98 2.21
C ASP A 131 15.06 3.62 3.48
N ARG A 132 14.95 2.85 4.57
CA ARG A 132 14.41 3.35 5.84
C ARG A 132 15.46 4.19 6.56
N ASP A 133 15.08 5.39 6.99
CA ASP A 133 15.91 6.18 7.90
C ASP A 133 16.06 5.41 9.21
N PRO A 134 17.25 5.27 9.82
CA PRO A 134 17.43 4.58 11.10
C PRO A 134 16.46 5.06 12.19
N ASP A 135 16.03 6.32 12.15
CA ASP A 135 15.10 6.90 13.12
C ASP A 135 13.61 6.76 12.72
N ALA A 136 13.31 6.17 11.57
CA ALA A 136 11.94 6.03 11.09
C ALA A 136 11.20 4.89 11.83
N LEU A 137 9.97 5.15 12.26
CA LEU A 137 9.08 4.15 12.87
C LEU A 137 8.76 3.00 11.92
N SER A 138 8.41 1.84 12.51
CA SER A 138 8.01 0.69 11.69
C SER A 138 6.68 0.97 11.02
N PRO A 139 6.42 0.36 9.85
CA PRO A 139 5.10 0.46 9.22
C PRO A 139 3.98 0.07 10.21
N THR A 140 4.23 -0.95 11.02
CA THR A 140 3.36 -1.43 12.08
C THR A 140 3.15 -0.38 13.17
N ASP A 141 4.21 0.24 13.69
CA ASP A 141 4.09 1.28 14.72
C ASP A 141 3.37 2.53 14.20
N GLU A 142 3.64 2.94 12.96
CA GLU A 142 2.94 4.06 12.33
C GLU A 142 1.45 3.73 12.14
N ALA A 143 1.12 2.48 11.81
CA ALA A 143 -0.26 2.01 11.73
C ALA A 143 -0.94 2.02 13.11
N ILE A 144 -0.30 1.50 14.16
CA ILE A 144 -0.82 1.52 15.53
C ILE A 144 -1.08 2.97 15.99
N ARG A 145 -0.14 3.88 15.73
CA ARG A 145 -0.32 5.31 16.00
C ARG A 145 -1.50 5.89 15.23
N THR A 146 -1.60 5.58 13.94
CA THR A 146 -2.68 6.08 13.08
C THR A 146 -4.05 5.64 13.60
N GLU A 147 -4.22 4.37 13.97
CA GLU A 147 -5.48 3.86 14.53
C GLU A 147 -5.84 4.56 15.84
N TRP A 148 -4.88 4.74 16.74
CA TRP A 148 -5.11 5.48 17.97
C TRP A 148 -5.51 6.94 17.72
N GLU A 149 -4.83 7.62 16.79
CA GLU A 149 -5.13 9.01 16.40
C GLU A 149 -6.53 9.15 15.80
N LEU A 150 -6.94 8.17 14.97
CA LEU A 150 -8.28 8.11 14.40
C LEU A 150 -9.35 7.93 15.48
N GLU A 151 -9.14 6.98 16.39
CA GLU A 151 -10.03 6.72 17.51
C GLU A 151 -10.18 7.96 18.41
N TYR A 152 -9.07 8.63 18.72
CA TYR A 152 -9.07 9.86 19.51
C TYR A 152 -9.95 10.94 18.88
N ILE A 153 -9.79 11.18 17.56
CA ILE A 153 -10.59 12.17 16.83
C ILE A 153 -12.05 11.79 16.86
N VAL A 154 -12.39 10.54 16.51
CA VAL A 154 -13.77 10.07 16.47
C VAL A 154 -14.46 10.27 17.82
N ASN A 155 -13.80 9.88 18.92
CA ASN A 155 -14.32 10.02 20.28
C ASN A 155 -14.48 11.49 20.68
N THR A 156 -13.50 12.34 20.32
CA THR A 156 -13.58 13.78 20.61
C THR A 156 -14.75 14.43 19.87
N HIS A 157 -14.95 14.10 18.59
CA HIS A 157 -16.06 14.62 17.79
C HIS A 157 -17.43 14.12 18.29
N SER A 158 -17.53 12.88 18.79
CA SER A 158 -18.78 12.40 19.41
C SER A 158 -19.09 13.13 20.70
N GLU A 159 -18.10 13.32 21.59
CA GLU A 159 -18.32 14.05 22.84
C GLU A 159 -18.72 15.52 22.60
N GLU A 160 -18.10 16.18 21.62
CA GLU A 160 -18.49 17.55 21.25
C GLU A 160 -19.90 17.63 20.69
N ARG A 161 -20.35 16.60 19.98
CA ARG A 161 -21.72 16.53 19.46
C ARG A 161 -22.71 16.37 20.61
N ASP A 162 -22.43 15.46 21.54
CA ASP A 162 -23.30 15.17 22.69
C ASP A 162 -23.40 16.36 23.65
N LYS A 163 -22.34 17.16 23.79
CA LYS A 163 -22.35 18.40 24.61
C LYS A 163 -23.16 19.55 23.97
N ARG A 164 -23.49 19.47 22.69
CA ARG A 164 -24.25 20.51 21.94
C ARG A 164 -25.74 20.21 21.85
N THR A 165 -26.17 18.99 22.16
CA THR A 165 -27.58 18.57 22.24
C THR A 165 -28.12 18.69 23.65
#